data_AF-A0AAV2R9G8-F1
#
_entry.id   AF-A0AAV2R9G8-F1
#
_cell.length_a   1.000
_cell.length_b   1.000
_cell.length_c   1.000
_cell.angle_alpha   90.00
_cell.angle_beta   90.00
_cell.angle_gamma   90.00
#
_symmetry.space_group_name_H-M   'P 1'
#
loop_
_entity.id
_entity.type
_entity.pdbx_description
1 polymer ?
#
loop_
_entity_poly.entity_id
_entity_poly.type
_entity_poly.pdbx_seq_one_letter_code
_entity_poly.pdbx_strand_id
1 'polypeptide(L)'
;MMKLIISLLFTVTTMGQTLSVKIFPNTGCIWDAFQVLLCNTSRGMGNNGSCSSPRLPVTAIKQVFSNHFYCRERKILCSSGWVSVGSHCYFFSKTEQIQLDWYQAREHCKSIRNGDLAVFRSSDDYYQVLDFLTDNLGWGSDQNVDLVWIGAYQHEVNNSWVYVDGYDVHTDQWYWAETEKDDPAWNCGAAIHGDDFSQKKWRIVDADCHDHAYFLCKI
;
A
#
# COMPACT_ATOMS: atom_id res chain seq x y z
N MET A 1 5.57 12.40 13.72
CA MET A 1 4.24 12.21 14.33
C MET A 1 4.23 10.84 15.02
N MET A 2 4.03 10.79 16.33
CA MET A 2 4.04 9.55 17.12
C MET A 2 2.84 8.69 16.70
N LYS A 3 3.05 7.59 15.97
CA LYS A 3 1.98 6.61 15.69
C LYS A 3 1.47 6.10 17.04
N LEU A 4 0.19 6.32 17.33
CA LEU A 4 -0.48 5.71 18.48
C LEU A 4 -0.50 4.19 18.21
N ILE A 5 0.48 3.45 18.74
CA ILE A 5 0.48 1.99 18.67
C ILE A 5 -0.58 1.52 19.67
N ILE A 6 -1.84 1.43 19.23
CA ILE A 6 -2.89 0.76 20.00
C ILE A 6 -2.58 -0.73 19.92
N SER A 7 -1.73 -1.21 20.83
CA SER A 7 -1.51 -2.63 20.98
C SER A 7 -2.72 -3.24 21.67
N LEU A 8 -3.42 -4.14 20.99
CA LEU A 8 -4.47 -4.94 21.62
C LEU A 8 -3.81 -6.08 22.38
N LEU A 9 -4.07 -6.14 23.70
CA LEU A 9 -3.63 -7.22 24.56
C LEU A 9 -4.81 -8.16 24.82
N PHE A 10 -4.75 -9.37 24.28
CA PHE A 10 -5.73 -10.41 24.56
C PHE A 10 -5.17 -11.34 25.62
N THR A 11 -5.97 -11.63 26.66
CA THR A 11 -5.66 -12.67 27.64
C THR A 11 -6.59 -13.84 27.44
N VAL A 12 -6.03 -15.01 27.14
CA VAL A 12 -6.77 -16.26 27.02
C VAL A 12 -6.33 -17.19 28.15
N THR A 13 -7.28 -17.63 28.97
CA THR A 13 -7.01 -18.55 30.08
C THR A 13 -7.53 -19.94 29.75
N THR A 14 -6.64 -20.93 29.65
CA THR A 14 -7.01 -22.35 29.48
C THR A 14 -6.13 -23.22 30.38
N MET A 15 -6.75 -24.19 31.07
CA MET A 15 -6.06 -25.22 31.88
C MET A 15 -4.90 -24.70 32.77
N GLY A 16 -5.12 -23.60 33.50
CA GLY A 16 -4.14 -23.05 34.45
C GLY A 16 -3.04 -22.17 33.83
N GLN A 17 -3.08 -21.91 32.52
CA GLN A 17 -2.17 -21.00 31.82
C GLN A 17 -2.90 -19.73 31.41
N THR A 18 -2.22 -18.59 31.50
CA THR A 18 -2.69 -17.33 30.90
C THR A 18 -1.76 -16.96 29.75
N LEU A 19 -2.34 -16.86 28.55
CA LEU A 19 -1.66 -16.44 27.33
C LEU A 19 -1.98 -14.96 27.08
N SER A 20 -0.96 -14.12 27.11
CA SER A 20 -1.08 -12.71 26.72
C SER A 20 -0.54 -12.53 25.32
N VAL A 21 -1.41 -12.12 24.38
CA VAL A 21 -1.03 -11.84 22.99
C VAL A 21 -1.13 -10.35 22.74
N LYS A 22 0.02 -9.77 22.38
CA LYS A 22 0.12 -8.37 21.99
C LYS A 22 0.13 -8.29 20.47
N ILE A 23 -0.94 -7.76 19.89
CA ILE A 23 -1.04 -7.53 18.45
C ILE A 23 -0.51 -6.13 18.16
N PHE A 24 0.48 -6.01 17.28
CA PHE A 24 0.96 -4.73 16.78
C PHE A 24 0.25 -4.43 15.46
N PRO A 25 -0.59 -3.38 15.40
CA PRO A 25 -1.16 -2.94 14.13
C PRO A 25 -0.07 -2.18 13.39
N ASN A 26 0.74 -2.88 12.60
CA ASN A 26 1.55 -2.22 11.59
C ASN A 26 1.12 -2.76 10.24
N THR A 27 0.54 -1.85 9.44
CA THR A 27 0.37 -1.90 7.98
C THR A 27 -0.29 -3.16 7.43
N GLY A 28 -1.54 -3.04 6.98
CA GLY A 28 -2.26 -4.00 6.12
C GLY A 28 -1.86 -5.47 6.18
N CYS A 29 -2.69 -6.33 6.76
CA CYS A 29 -2.67 -7.80 6.61
C CYS A 29 -1.31 -8.55 6.66
N ILE A 30 -0.24 -7.96 7.19
CA ILE A 30 1.05 -8.65 7.29
C ILE A 30 1.11 -9.37 8.65
N TRP A 31 1.18 -10.70 8.58
CA TRP A 31 1.24 -11.62 9.70
C TRP A 31 2.57 -11.60 10.48
N ASP A 32 3.42 -10.58 10.29
CA ASP A 32 4.85 -10.67 10.67
C ASP A 32 5.21 -10.04 12.02
N ALA A 33 4.25 -9.66 12.86
CA ALA A 33 4.56 -9.13 14.19
C ALA A 33 3.72 -9.75 15.31
N PHE A 34 3.96 -11.04 15.62
CA PHE A 34 3.42 -11.69 16.82
C PHE A 34 4.53 -11.91 17.87
N GLN A 35 4.31 -11.40 19.08
CA GLN A 35 5.04 -11.80 20.27
C GLN A 35 4.04 -12.41 21.26
N VAL A 36 4.22 -13.69 21.56
CA VAL A 36 3.35 -14.45 22.48
C VAL A 36 4.07 -14.58 23.83
N LEU A 37 3.48 -14.04 24.89
CA LEU A 37 3.98 -14.16 26.27
C LEU A 37 3.07 -15.09 27.08
N LEU A 38 3.65 -16.12 27.70
CA LEU A 38 2.95 -17.10 28.53
C LEU A 38 3.31 -16.92 30.00
N CYS A 39 2.32 -16.79 30.87
CA CYS A 39 2.49 -16.76 32.32
C CYS A 39 1.70 -17.91 32.98
N ASN A 40 2.38 -18.79 33.72
CA ASN A 40 1.73 -19.72 34.64
C ASN A 40 1.42 -18.97 35.94
N THR A 41 0.15 -18.73 36.24
CA THR A 41 -0.24 -18.27 37.59
C THR A 41 -0.41 -19.49 38.48
N SER A 42 0.69 -19.97 39.09
CA SER A 42 0.57 -20.81 40.29
C SER A 42 0.07 -19.91 41.42
N ARG A 43 -1.15 -20.19 41.92
CA ARG A 43 -1.65 -19.54 43.14
C ARG A 43 -0.81 -20.01 44.34
N GLY A 44 0.07 -19.13 44.83
CA GLY A 44 0.74 -19.20 46.16
C GLY A 44 1.86 -20.24 46.26
N MET A 45 3.05 -19.97 46.82
CA MET A 45 3.60 -18.84 47.55
C MET A 45 5.03 -18.61 47.08
N GLY A 46 5.42 -17.34 46.91
CA GLY A 46 6.80 -16.86 46.86
C GLY A 46 7.74 -17.53 45.85
N ASN A 47 7.85 -16.97 44.64
CA ASN A 47 9.12 -16.69 43.96
C ASN A 47 8.87 -16.19 42.54
N ASN A 48 9.75 -15.29 42.09
CA ASN A 48 9.81 -14.68 40.76
C ASN A 48 9.35 -15.64 39.65
N GLY A 49 8.16 -15.37 39.10
CA GLY A 49 7.58 -16.18 38.03
C GLY A 49 8.46 -16.14 36.80
N SER A 50 9.20 -17.23 36.54
CA SER A 50 9.88 -17.42 35.27
C SER A 50 8.87 -17.89 34.23
N CYS A 51 8.74 -17.11 33.15
CA CYS A 51 7.99 -17.53 31.97
C CYS A 51 8.74 -18.70 31.33
N SER A 52 8.12 -19.89 31.31
CA SER A 52 8.67 -21.08 30.65
C SER A 52 7.96 -21.34 29.32
N SER A 53 8.70 -21.92 28.36
CA SER A 53 8.27 -22.21 26.98
C SER A 53 6.97 -23.05 26.93
N PRO A 54 6.13 -22.94 25.87
CA PRO A 54 4.80 -23.53 25.82
C PRO A 54 4.78 -25.06 26.04
N ARG A 55 3.72 -25.57 26.69
CA ARG A 55 3.32 -26.99 26.58
C ARG A 55 2.42 -27.26 25.37
N LEU A 56 1.94 -26.21 24.71
CA LEU A 56 1.14 -26.31 23.50
C LEU A 56 2.05 -26.18 22.27
N PRO A 57 1.90 -27.06 21.26
CA PRO A 57 2.60 -26.89 20.00
C PRO A 57 2.30 -25.52 19.39
N VAL A 58 3.31 -24.82 18.89
CA VAL A 58 3.18 -23.53 18.19
C VAL A 58 2.12 -23.61 17.06
N THR A 59 1.97 -24.78 16.45
CA THR A 59 0.94 -25.07 15.44
C THR A 59 -0.49 -24.96 15.96
N ALA A 60 -0.77 -25.45 17.16
CA ALA A 60 -2.10 -25.35 17.77
C ALA A 60 -2.45 -23.88 18.09
N ILE A 61 -1.47 -23.09 18.52
CA ILE A 61 -1.63 -21.66 18.75
C ILE A 61 -1.95 -20.96 17.43
N LYS A 62 -1.15 -21.19 16.37
CA LYS A 62 -1.42 -20.64 15.02
C LYS A 62 -2.85 -20.93 14.55
N GLN A 63 -3.31 -22.17 14.73
CA GLN A 63 -4.63 -22.59 14.27
C GLN A 63 -5.80 -21.91 15.02
N VAL A 64 -5.68 -21.69 16.33
CA VAL A 64 -6.71 -20.96 17.11
C VAL A 64 -6.82 -19.50 16.67
N PHE A 65 -5.68 -18.85 16.40
CA PHE A 65 -5.64 -17.46 15.92
C PHE A 65 -6.20 -17.32 14.51
N SER A 66 -5.83 -18.20 13.56
CA SER A 66 -6.38 -18.21 12.20
C SER A 66 -7.91 -18.37 12.18
N ASN A 67 -8.48 -19.08 13.15
CA ASN A 67 -9.94 -19.29 13.24
C ASN A 67 -10.71 -18.11 13.88
N HIS A 68 -10.07 -17.32 14.75
CA HIS A 68 -10.74 -16.22 15.48
C HIS A 68 -10.43 -14.82 14.94
N PHE A 69 -9.25 -14.65 14.34
CA PHE A 69 -8.77 -13.39 13.78
C PHE A 69 -8.56 -13.59 12.28
N TYR A 70 -9.65 -13.65 11.52
CA TYR A 70 -9.56 -13.55 10.08
C TYR A 70 -9.56 -12.08 9.69
N CYS A 71 -8.54 -11.65 8.94
CA CYS A 71 -8.61 -10.37 8.25
C CYS A 71 -9.71 -10.51 7.20
N ARG A 72 -10.89 -9.93 7.48
CA ARG A 72 -11.91 -9.77 6.45
C ARG A 72 -11.48 -8.60 5.59
N GLU A 73 -10.65 -8.87 4.58
CA GLU A 73 -10.51 -7.95 3.46
C GLU A 73 -11.92 -7.64 2.97
N ARG A 74 -12.36 -6.39 3.12
CA ARG A 74 -13.55 -5.94 2.40
C ARG A 74 -13.14 -5.88 0.95
N LYS A 75 -13.26 -7.01 0.25
CA LYS A 75 -13.17 -7.03 -1.20
C LYS A 75 -14.33 -6.19 -1.71
N ILE A 76 -14.01 -4.97 -2.11
CA ILE A 76 -15.00 -4.08 -2.72
C ILE A 76 -15.38 -4.66 -4.08
N LEU A 77 -16.65 -4.51 -4.44
CA LEU A 77 -17.14 -4.92 -5.75
C LEU A 77 -16.94 -3.74 -6.70
N CYS A 78 -15.94 -3.87 -7.57
CA CYS A 78 -15.73 -2.92 -8.65
C CYS A 78 -16.66 -3.21 -9.83
N SER A 79 -16.99 -2.16 -10.58
CA SER A 79 -17.76 -2.29 -11.81
C SER A 79 -17.00 -3.11 -12.86
N SER A 80 -17.71 -3.62 -13.85
CA SER A 80 -17.06 -4.23 -15.03
C SER A 80 -16.05 -3.26 -15.65
N GLY A 81 -14.86 -3.76 -15.98
CA GLY A 81 -13.73 -2.96 -16.46
C GLY A 81 -12.86 -2.34 -15.35
N TRP A 82 -13.26 -2.45 -14.09
CA TRP A 82 -12.50 -1.95 -12.94
C TRP A 82 -12.03 -3.09 -12.04
N VAL A 83 -10.87 -2.91 -11.43
CA VAL A 83 -10.20 -3.91 -10.61
C VAL A 83 -10.10 -3.41 -9.17
N SER A 84 -10.47 -4.27 -8.23
CA SER A 84 -10.34 -4.00 -6.80
C SER A 84 -8.89 -4.18 -6.37
N VAL A 85 -8.26 -3.12 -5.91
CA VAL A 85 -6.94 -3.17 -5.24
C VAL A 85 -7.02 -2.44 -3.91
N GLY A 86 -6.77 -3.17 -2.81
CA GLY A 86 -7.00 -2.68 -1.46
C GLY A 86 -8.47 -2.29 -1.25
N SER A 87 -8.70 -1.02 -0.91
CA SER A 87 -10.04 -0.45 -0.67
C SER A 87 -10.56 0.44 -1.80
N HIS A 88 -9.93 0.40 -2.98
CA HIS A 88 -10.24 1.26 -4.12
C HIS A 88 -10.38 0.48 -5.43
N CYS A 89 -11.16 1.04 -6.36
CA CYS A 89 -11.29 0.49 -7.70
C CYS A 89 -10.40 1.26 -8.65
N TYR A 90 -9.64 0.52 -9.45
CA TYR A 90 -8.74 1.08 -10.45
C TYR A 90 -9.13 0.64 -11.86
N PHE A 91 -8.96 1.55 -12.81
CA PHE A 91 -8.97 1.25 -14.23
C PHE A 91 -7.55 1.36 -14.75
N PHE A 92 -7.10 0.30 -15.43
CA PHE A 92 -5.74 0.17 -15.95
C PHE A 92 -5.75 0.35 -17.46
N SER A 93 -5.26 1.48 -17.96
CA SER A 93 -5.38 1.79 -19.39
C SER A 93 -4.61 0.82 -20.31
N LYS A 94 -3.55 0.16 -19.82
CA LYS A 94 -2.82 -0.88 -20.58
C LYS A 94 -3.69 -2.10 -20.87
N THR A 95 -4.68 -2.43 -20.02
CA THR A 95 -5.61 -3.53 -20.32
C THR A 95 -6.41 -3.25 -21.59
N GLU A 96 -6.71 -1.98 -21.86
CA GLU A 96 -7.41 -1.51 -23.06
C GLU A 96 -6.45 -0.95 -24.14
N GLN A 97 -5.13 -1.04 -23.92
CA GLN A 97 -4.08 -0.50 -24.81
C GLN A 97 -4.23 1.00 -25.14
N ILE A 98 -4.62 1.81 -24.15
CA ILE A 98 -4.84 3.26 -24.31
C ILE A 98 -3.65 4.04 -23.74
N GLN A 99 -2.96 4.79 -24.61
CA GLN A 99 -1.95 5.77 -24.22
C GLN A 99 -2.41 7.17 -24.59
N LEU A 100 -2.25 8.11 -23.66
CA LEU A 100 -2.69 9.50 -23.80
C LEU A 100 -1.67 10.43 -23.13
N ASP A 101 -1.73 11.71 -23.48
CA ASP A 101 -1.08 12.75 -22.68
C ASP A 101 -1.75 12.89 -21.30
N TRP A 102 -1.10 13.57 -20.36
CA TRP A 102 -1.59 13.64 -18.98
C TRP A 102 -2.99 14.29 -18.87
N TYR A 103 -3.22 15.34 -19.65
CA TYR A 103 -4.50 16.07 -19.64
C TYR A 103 -5.63 15.21 -20.22
N GLN A 104 -5.38 14.55 -21.34
CA GLN A 104 -6.31 13.63 -21.99
C GLN A 104 -6.60 12.42 -21.10
N ALA A 105 -5.58 11.87 -20.43
CA ALA A 105 -5.75 10.78 -19.48
C ALA A 105 -6.65 11.19 -18.31
N ARG A 106 -6.47 12.41 -17.78
CA ARG A 106 -7.33 12.97 -16.74
C ARG A 106 -8.78 13.09 -17.19
N GLU A 107 -9.01 13.69 -18.36
CA GLU A 107 -10.36 13.84 -18.90
C GLU A 107 -10.99 12.49 -19.25
N HIS A 108 -10.20 11.51 -19.70
CA HIS A 108 -10.65 10.14 -19.85
C HIS A 108 -11.17 9.58 -18.53
N CYS A 109 -10.38 9.65 -17.45
CA CYS A 109 -10.77 9.17 -16.13
C CYS A 109 -12.04 9.86 -15.61
N LYS A 110 -12.18 11.18 -15.80
CA LYS A 110 -13.39 11.92 -15.44
C LYS A 110 -14.61 11.50 -16.25
N SER A 111 -14.43 11.19 -17.53
CA SER A 111 -15.50 10.75 -18.41
C SER A 111 -16.03 9.36 -18.04
N ILE A 112 -15.21 8.52 -17.40
CA ILE A 112 -15.60 7.19 -16.96
C ILE A 112 -15.94 7.16 -15.47
N ARG A 113 -17.23 6.96 -15.16
CA ARG A 113 -17.72 6.64 -13.80
C ARG A 113 -17.34 7.67 -12.71
N ASN A 114 -17.19 8.95 -13.07
CA ASN A 114 -16.79 10.01 -12.14
C ASN A 114 -15.45 9.72 -11.43
N GLY A 115 -14.54 9.00 -12.09
CA GLY A 115 -13.18 8.85 -11.60
C GLY A 115 -12.33 10.10 -11.84
N ASP A 116 -11.08 10.03 -11.41
CA ASP A 116 -10.01 10.95 -11.83
C ASP A 116 -8.73 10.12 -11.92
N LEU A 117 -7.62 10.73 -12.37
CA LEU A 117 -6.31 10.08 -12.29
C LEU A 117 -6.01 9.64 -10.84
N ALA A 118 -5.31 8.52 -10.70
CA ALA A 118 -5.11 7.88 -9.41
C ALA A 118 -4.35 8.77 -8.42
N VAL A 119 -4.91 8.89 -7.21
CA VAL A 119 -4.34 9.62 -6.08
C VAL A 119 -4.02 8.64 -4.94
N PHE A 120 -2.92 8.87 -4.23
CA PHE A 120 -2.45 7.99 -3.17
C PHE A 120 -2.41 8.74 -1.84
N ARG A 121 -3.10 8.19 -0.83
CA ARG A 121 -3.20 8.83 0.49
C ARG A 121 -2.29 8.19 1.53
N SER A 122 -1.64 7.08 1.16
CA SER A 122 -0.69 6.40 1.99
C SER A 122 0.33 5.66 1.12
N SER A 123 1.49 5.36 1.70
CA SER A 123 2.46 4.46 1.06
C SER A 123 1.86 3.09 0.76
N ASP A 124 0.95 2.61 1.61
CA ASP A 124 0.27 1.32 1.47
C ASP A 124 -0.65 1.29 0.22
N ASP A 125 -1.40 2.37 -0.03
CA ASP A 125 -2.24 2.50 -1.24
C ASP A 125 -1.38 2.50 -2.50
N TYR A 126 -0.26 3.23 -2.45
CA TYR A 126 0.69 3.33 -3.55
C TYR A 126 1.34 1.98 -3.85
N TYR A 127 1.88 1.30 -2.83
CA TYR A 127 2.51 0.00 -2.98
C TYR A 127 1.54 -1.05 -3.55
N GLN A 128 0.34 -1.16 -3.00
CA GLN A 128 -0.61 -2.20 -3.42
C GLN A 128 -0.99 -2.10 -4.89
N VAL A 129 -1.25 -0.89 -5.41
CA VAL A 129 -1.64 -0.74 -6.83
C VAL A 129 -0.47 -1.00 -7.77
N LEU A 130 0.75 -0.58 -7.42
CA LEU A 130 1.88 -0.71 -8.32
C LEU A 130 2.50 -2.11 -8.28
N ASP A 131 2.47 -2.79 -7.13
CA ASP A 131 2.77 -4.23 -7.07
C ASP A 131 1.74 -5.02 -7.89
N PHE A 132 0.46 -4.63 -7.84
CA PHE A 132 -0.57 -5.24 -8.69
C PHE A 132 -0.23 -5.11 -10.18
N LEU A 133 0.27 -3.94 -10.63
CA LEU A 133 0.70 -3.71 -12.01
C LEU A 133 1.80 -4.68 -12.45
N THR A 134 2.81 -4.88 -11.61
CA THR A 134 3.92 -5.79 -11.90
C THR A 134 3.46 -7.24 -11.90
N ASP A 135 2.76 -7.67 -10.84
CA ASP A 135 2.42 -9.08 -10.63
C ASP A 135 1.34 -9.59 -11.59
N ASN A 136 0.40 -8.73 -12.01
CA ASN A 136 -0.80 -9.16 -12.74
C ASN A 136 -0.83 -8.67 -14.18
N LEU A 137 -0.20 -7.54 -14.49
CA LEU A 137 -0.23 -6.95 -15.82
C LEU A 137 1.12 -6.99 -16.53
N GLY A 138 2.18 -7.50 -15.88
CA GLY A 138 3.54 -7.57 -16.44
C GLY A 138 4.13 -6.18 -16.70
N TRP A 139 3.78 -5.16 -15.91
CA TRP A 139 4.38 -3.85 -16.07
C TRP A 139 5.76 -3.82 -15.40
N GLY A 140 6.74 -3.23 -16.08
CA GLY A 140 8.13 -3.19 -15.62
C GLY A 140 8.90 -4.51 -15.81
N SER A 141 8.36 -5.49 -16.56
CA SER A 141 9.07 -6.73 -16.91
C SER A 141 9.89 -6.64 -18.19
N ASP A 142 9.64 -5.63 -19.01
CA ASP A 142 10.30 -5.43 -20.30
C ASP A 142 11.42 -4.39 -20.17
N GLN A 143 12.40 -4.38 -21.10
CA GLN A 143 13.52 -3.41 -21.09
C GLN A 143 13.11 -1.96 -21.39
N ASN A 144 11.81 -1.68 -21.47
CA ASN A 144 11.27 -0.34 -21.60
C ASN A 144 10.75 0.09 -20.23
N VAL A 145 11.15 1.28 -19.79
CA VAL A 145 10.58 1.93 -18.61
C VAL A 145 9.10 2.19 -18.89
N ASP A 146 8.22 1.40 -18.28
CA ASP A 146 6.78 1.65 -18.30
C ASP A 146 6.50 2.92 -17.48
N LEU A 147 6.26 4.04 -18.17
CA LEU A 147 5.77 5.28 -17.57
C LEU A 147 4.25 5.22 -17.44
N VAL A 148 3.76 5.66 -16.29
CA VAL A 148 2.34 5.56 -15.92
C VAL A 148 1.84 6.87 -15.36
N TRP A 149 0.90 7.52 -16.03
CA TRP A 149 0.28 8.72 -15.48
C TRP A 149 -0.52 8.41 -14.22
N ILE A 150 -0.25 9.23 -13.21
CA ILE A 150 -0.99 9.30 -11.95
C ILE A 150 -1.49 10.74 -11.77
N GLY A 151 -2.34 10.97 -10.78
CA GLY A 151 -2.98 12.25 -10.58
C GLY A 151 -2.08 13.32 -9.97
N ALA A 152 -0.76 13.20 -10.05
CA ALA A 152 0.18 14.19 -9.50
C ALA A 152 0.55 15.24 -10.56
N TYR A 153 0.67 16.49 -10.16
CA TYR A 153 1.15 17.59 -11.00
C TYR A 153 1.81 18.68 -10.14
N GLN A 154 2.67 19.49 -10.76
CA GLN A 154 3.26 20.65 -10.12
C GLN A 154 2.30 21.84 -10.19
N HIS A 155 1.97 22.42 -9.03
CA HIS A 155 1.06 23.55 -8.94
C HIS A 155 1.76 24.86 -9.32
N GLU A 156 1.25 25.55 -10.34
CA GLU A 156 1.89 26.70 -11.00
C GLU A 156 2.25 27.88 -10.06
N VAL A 157 1.52 28.05 -8.96
CA VAL A 157 1.66 29.25 -8.10
C VAL A 157 2.78 29.12 -7.08
N ASN A 158 2.99 27.92 -6.54
CA ASN A 158 3.88 27.67 -5.40
C ASN A 158 4.91 26.58 -5.69
N ASN A 159 4.94 26.05 -6.92
CA ASN A 159 5.79 24.95 -7.37
C ASN A 159 5.70 23.70 -6.46
N SER A 160 4.59 23.52 -5.75
CA SER A 160 4.38 22.33 -4.91
C SER A 160 3.74 21.20 -5.71
N TRP A 161 4.12 19.96 -5.42
CA TRP A 161 3.47 18.78 -5.98
C TRP A 161 2.16 18.48 -5.27
N VAL A 162 1.08 18.44 -6.04
CA VAL A 162 -0.27 18.18 -5.55
C VAL A 162 -0.96 17.12 -6.40
N TYR A 163 -1.93 16.44 -5.81
CA TYR A 163 -2.82 15.55 -6.52
C TYR A 163 -3.99 16.32 -7.14
N VAL A 164 -4.62 15.73 -8.17
CA VAL A 164 -5.81 16.26 -8.87
C VAL A 164 -7.01 16.56 -7.98
N ASP A 165 -7.03 16.02 -6.75
CA ASP A 165 -8.03 16.26 -5.71
C ASP A 165 -7.66 17.41 -4.74
N GLY A 166 -6.53 18.09 -4.98
CA GLY A 166 -6.07 19.27 -4.25
C GLY A 166 -5.25 18.97 -2.99
N TYR A 167 -4.97 17.70 -2.68
CA TYR A 167 -4.09 17.34 -1.56
C TYR A 167 -2.63 17.24 -1.99
N ASP A 168 -1.72 17.56 -1.07
CA ASP A 168 -0.28 17.49 -1.34
C ASP A 168 0.18 16.06 -1.64
N VAL A 169 1.11 15.92 -2.58
CA VAL A 169 1.86 14.69 -2.75
C VAL A 169 2.83 14.56 -1.57
N HIS A 170 2.94 13.35 -1.00
CA HIS A 170 3.90 13.08 0.06
C HIS A 170 5.32 12.94 -0.51
N THR A 171 5.95 14.07 -0.81
CA THR A 171 7.31 14.14 -1.36
C THR A 171 8.40 13.69 -0.37
N ASP A 172 8.05 13.52 0.90
CA ASP A 172 8.92 12.98 1.95
C ASP A 172 9.01 11.44 1.96
N GLN A 173 8.30 10.76 1.06
CA GLN A 173 8.23 9.30 1.02
C GLN A 173 9.30 8.69 0.10
N TRP A 174 9.68 7.47 0.42
CA TRP A 174 10.72 6.71 -0.31
C TRP A 174 10.43 6.50 -1.81
N TYR A 175 9.17 6.60 -2.23
CA TYR A 175 8.77 6.47 -3.63
C TYR A 175 8.88 7.77 -4.41
N TRP A 176 9.09 8.91 -3.77
CA TRP A 176 9.30 10.17 -4.46
C TRP A 176 10.74 10.26 -4.96
N ALA A 177 10.93 10.43 -6.27
CA ALA A 177 12.25 10.50 -6.90
C ALA A 177 12.64 11.94 -7.25
N GLU A 178 12.65 12.83 -6.25
CA GLU A 178 13.04 14.25 -6.38
C GLU A 178 14.40 14.47 -7.03
N THR A 179 15.25 13.45 -7.06
CA THR A 179 16.64 13.54 -7.54
C THR A 179 16.82 13.19 -9.02
N GLU A 180 15.79 12.72 -9.72
CA GLU A 180 15.89 12.38 -11.14
C GLU A 180 15.46 13.54 -12.04
N LYS A 181 16.37 14.51 -12.20
CA LYS A 181 16.31 15.59 -13.20
C LYS A 181 15.04 16.44 -13.15
N ASP A 182 15.02 17.44 -12.25
CA ASP A 182 14.14 18.61 -12.37
C ASP A 182 14.35 19.26 -13.76
N ASP A 183 13.60 18.82 -14.78
CA ASP A 183 13.42 19.63 -15.97
C ASP A 183 12.31 20.64 -15.61
N PRO A 184 12.59 21.94 -15.57
CA PRO A 184 11.59 22.94 -15.19
C PRO A 184 10.36 22.96 -16.12
N ALA A 185 10.40 22.29 -17.27
CA ALA A 185 9.26 22.10 -18.15
C ALA A 185 8.35 20.91 -17.76
N TRP A 186 8.85 19.95 -16.96
CA TRP A 186 8.14 18.73 -16.60
C TRP A 186 7.28 18.94 -15.36
N ASN A 187 5.97 19.01 -15.58
CA ASN A 187 5.01 19.43 -14.57
C ASN A 187 3.96 18.36 -14.24
N CYS A 188 4.10 17.16 -14.81
CA CYS A 188 3.15 16.05 -14.63
C CYS A 188 3.84 14.86 -13.97
N GLY A 189 3.16 14.25 -12.99
CA GLY A 189 3.72 13.17 -12.20
C GLY A 189 3.37 11.80 -12.78
N ALA A 190 4.38 10.96 -12.91
CA ALA A 190 4.23 9.60 -13.39
C ALA A 190 4.87 8.58 -12.45
N ALA A 191 4.28 7.40 -12.35
CA ALA A 191 4.96 6.26 -11.76
C ALA A 191 5.81 5.55 -12.81
N ILE A 192 7.08 5.29 -12.49
CA ILE A 192 8.00 4.49 -13.30
C ILE A 192 8.49 3.30 -12.51
N HIS A 193 8.72 2.19 -13.18
CA HIS A 193 9.40 1.03 -12.60
C HIS A 193 10.91 1.16 -12.83
N GLY A 194 11.69 1.33 -11.76
CA GLY A 194 13.13 1.55 -11.87
C GLY A 194 13.94 0.29 -12.22
N ASP A 195 15.05 0.49 -12.94
CA ASP A 195 15.99 -0.57 -13.35
C ASP A 195 17.11 -0.86 -12.33
N ASP A 196 17.15 -0.15 -11.20
CA ASP A 196 18.34 -0.13 -10.35
C ASP A 196 18.44 -1.32 -9.37
N PHE A 197 19.58 -2.03 -9.45
CA PHE A 197 19.84 -3.43 -9.08
C PHE A 197 19.83 -3.79 -7.57
N SER A 198 19.06 -3.10 -6.73
CA SER A 198 18.86 -3.55 -5.34
C SER A 198 17.41 -3.53 -4.87
N GLN A 199 16.53 -2.76 -5.51
CA GLN A 199 15.11 -2.71 -5.18
C GLN A 199 14.31 -2.36 -6.44
N LYS A 200 13.81 -3.38 -7.15
CA LYS A 200 12.78 -3.25 -8.21
C LYS A 200 11.53 -2.60 -7.61
N LYS A 201 11.48 -1.28 -7.59
CA LYS A 201 10.41 -0.55 -6.92
C LYS A 201 9.95 0.60 -7.78
N TRP A 202 8.64 0.78 -7.78
CA TRP A 202 8.00 1.90 -8.43
C TRP A 202 8.31 3.21 -7.73
N ARG A 203 8.62 4.25 -8.51
CA ARG A 203 8.86 5.61 -8.03
C ARG A 203 8.01 6.60 -8.79
N ILE A 204 7.70 7.72 -8.16
CA ILE A 204 7.07 8.87 -8.80
C ILE A 204 8.18 9.80 -9.30
N VAL A 205 8.13 10.13 -10.58
CA VAL A 205 8.99 11.09 -11.27
C VAL A 205 8.14 12.20 -11.87
N ASP A 206 8.78 13.33 -12.13
CA ASP A 206 8.29 14.34 -13.06
C ASP A 206 8.48 13.87 -14.52
N ALA A 207 7.58 14.29 -15.39
CA ALA A 207 7.62 13.99 -16.81
C ALA A 207 6.93 15.08 -17.64
N ASP A 208 7.21 15.08 -18.94
CA ASP A 208 6.58 15.98 -19.90
C ASP A 208 5.09 15.64 -20.00
N CYS A 209 4.23 16.61 -19.66
CA CYS A 209 2.78 16.43 -19.69
C CYS A 209 2.24 16.00 -21.07
N HIS A 210 2.99 16.21 -22.15
CA HIS A 210 2.62 15.86 -23.52
C HIS A 210 3.10 14.47 -23.95
N ASP A 211 3.89 13.77 -23.13
CA ASP A 211 4.27 12.39 -23.39
C ASP A 211 3.04 11.47 -23.38
N HIS A 212 3.03 10.51 -24.29
CA HIS A 212 1.94 9.54 -24.37
C HIS A 212 2.29 8.31 -23.55
N ALA A 213 1.49 8.02 -22.54
CA ALA A 213 1.74 6.92 -21.64
C ALA A 213 0.45 6.23 -21.20
N TYR A 214 0.60 5.04 -20.63
CA TYR A 214 -0.50 4.39 -19.92
C TYR A 214 -0.83 5.17 -18.66
N PHE A 215 -2.02 4.97 -18.11
CA PHE A 215 -2.53 5.76 -16.99
C PHE A 215 -3.42 4.94 -16.07
N LEU A 216 -3.54 5.42 -14.83
CA LEU A 216 -4.39 4.84 -13.80
C LEU A 216 -5.54 5.78 -13.47
N CYS A 217 -6.78 5.29 -13.58
CA CYS A 217 -7.93 5.97 -12.98
C CYS A 217 -8.28 5.32 -11.65
N LYS A 218 -8.86 6.11 -10.73
CA LYS A 218 -9.32 5.66 -9.42
C LYS A 218 -10.73 6.18 -9.12
N ILE A 219 -11.55 5.34 -8.49
CA ILE A 219 -12.85 5.68 -7.87
C ILE A 219 -12.93 5.18 -6.42
#